data_AF-A0A537X2N2-F1
#
_entry.id   AF-A0A537X2N2-F1
#
_cell.length_a   1.000
_cell.length_b   1.000
_cell.length_c   1.000
_cell.angle_alpha   90.00
_cell.angle_beta   90.00
_cell.angle_gamma   90.00
#
_symmetry.space_group_name_H-M   'P 1'
#
loop_
_entity.id
_entity.type
_entity.pdbx_description
1 polymer ?
#
loop_
_entity_poly.entity_id
_entity_poly.type
_entity_poly.pdbx_seq_one_letter_code
_entity_poly.pdbx_strand_id
1 'polypeptide(L)'
;MTKLTIRLPTAAPQAYLAWVTWWRDVEQLLGSDLGRAIAPGGDDGQATDREARSIVLQHVRSLEEQAKRASEEGRETISPELSAERAEWDEWLDYWARRREWLEALALRELPEPMVPEGLVTLWERTLQVIGVELAIDMAHLHNLKVVETGKPGCFRLLGELEVMNVDAVGRHLEMELRTGKRLTLDLSGLTFIDSRGLAMLLQLSELASELDLTPLVLKLPSEVVRRVMEVGLPAPIPGVEIEM
;
A
#
# COMPACT_ATOMS: atom_id res chain seq x y z
N MET A 1 6.14 -24.81 16.24
CA MET A 1 5.98 -23.63 15.36
C MET A 1 4.83 -23.93 14.42
N THR A 2 3.83 -23.04 14.38
CA THR A 2 2.58 -23.30 13.65
C THR A 2 2.68 -22.63 12.28
N LYS A 3 2.73 -23.44 11.21
CA LYS A 3 2.72 -22.93 9.84
C LYS A 3 1.35 -22.35 9.53
N LEU A 4 1.32 -21.12 9.05
CA LEU A 4 0.12 -20.51 8.51
C LEU A 4 0.10 -20.75 7.00
N THR A 5 -1.07 -21.17 6.50
CA THR A 5 -1.33 -21.32 5.07
C THR A 5 -2.34 -20.27 4.64
N ILE A 6 -1.97 -19.46 3.67
CA ILE A 6 -2.82 -18.41 3.10
C ILE A 6 -3.24 -18.85 1.71
N ARG A 7 -4.54 -18.83 1.45
CA ARG A 7 -5.10 -19.17 0.15
C ARG A 7 -5.38 -17.89 -0.64
N LEU A 8 -4.61 -17.62 -1.68
CA LEU A 8 -4.73 -16.44 -2.52
C LEU A 8 -6.08 -16.40 -3.26
N PRO A 9 -6.53 -15.22 -3.73
CA PRO A 9 -7.82 -15.04 -4.41
C PRO A 9 -8.07 -16.01 -5.56
N THR A 10 -9.33 -16.22 -5.93
CA THR A 10 -9.60 -17.02 -7.14
C THR A 10 -9.35 -16.18 -8.39
N ALA A 11 -8.48 -16.64 -9.28
CA ALA A 11 -8.17 -15.99 -10.56
C ALA A 11 -7.74 -17.00 -11.64
N ALA A 12 -7.64 -16.55 -12.89
CA ALA A 12 -7.13 -17.37 -13.98
C ALA A 12 -5.65 -17.75 -13.74
N PRO A 13 -5.21 -18.98 -14.04
CA PRO A 13 -3.81 -19.39 -13.90
C PRO A 13 -2.82 -18.43 -14.59
N GLN A 14 -3.20 -17.88 -15.73
CA GLN A 14 -2.39 -16.96 -16.52
C GLN A 14 -2.12 -15.64 -15.79
N ALA A 15 -3.03 -15.18 -14.94
CA ALA A 15 -2.83 -13.98 -14.13
C ALA A 15 -1.72 -14.19 -13.09
N TYR A 16 -1.67 -15.38 -12.48
CA TYR A 16 -0.60 -15.75 -11.55
C TYR A 16 0.75 -15.96 -12.25
N LEU A 17 0.75 -16.51 -13.46
CA LEU A 17 1.98 -16.62 -14.26
C LEU A 17 2.50 -15.24 -14.69
N ALA A 18 1.60 -14.33 -15.07
CA ALA A 18 1.95 -12.94 -15.38
C ALA A 18 2.54 -12.22 -14.15
N TRP A 19 1.97 -12.46 -12.96
CA TRP A 19 2.53 -11.95 -11.71
C TRP A 19 3.95 -12.48 -11.46
N VAL A 20 4.17 -13.80 -11.57
CA VAL A 20 5.49 -14.41 -11.38
C VAL A 20 6.52 -13.85 -12.38
N THR A 21 6.13 -13.64 -13.64
CA THR A 21 7.00 -13.04 -14.66
C THR A 21 7.36 -11.60 -14.31
N TRP A 22 6.37 -10.77 -14.01
CA TRP A 22 6.60 -9.37 -13.61
C TRP A 22 7.53 -9.27 -12.39
N TRP A 23 7.35 -10.14 -11.40
CA TRP A 23 8.22 -10.20 -10.23
C TRP A 23 9.69 -10.50 -10.60
N ARG A 24 9.92 -11.41 -11.55
CA ARG A 24 11.28 -11.70 -12.02
C ARG A 24 11.90 -10.50 -12.72
N ASP A 25 11.11 -9.74 -13.46
CA ASP A 25 11.58 -8.52 -14.14
C ASP A 25 11.98 -7.45 -13.11
N VAL A 26 11.21 -7.29 -12.04
CA VAL A 26 11.55 -6.40 -10.90
C VAL A 26 12.88 -6.82 -10.26
N GLU A 27 13.05 -8.11 -9.93
CA GLU A 27 14.28 -8.63 -9.32
C GLU A 27 15.50 -8.51 -10.25
N GLN A 28 15.30 -8.68 -11.56
CA GLN A 28 16.35 -8.49 -12.55
C GLN A 28 16.78 -7.03 -12.65
N LEU A 29 15.81 -6.10 -12.62
CA LEU A 29 16.09 -4.66 -12.67
C LEU A 29 16.77 -4.17 -11.38
N LEU A 30 16.39 -4.70 -10.21
CA LEU A 30 17.09 -4.46 -8.94
C LEU A 30 18.55 -4.93 -8.97
N GLY A 31 18.81 -6.06 -9.60
CA GLY A 31 20.16 -6.61 -9.76
C GLY A 31 21.04 -5.85 -10.76
N SER A 32 20.47 -4.94 -11.54
CA SER A 32 21.17 -4.15 -12.56
C SER A 32 21.95 -2.96 -11.98
N ASP A 33 22.77 -2.32 -12.80
CA ASP A 33 23.50 -1.10 -12.42
C ASP A 33 22.56 0.05 -12.05
N LEU A 34 21.36 0.11 -12.65
CA LEU A 34 20.32 1.07 -12.30
C LEU A 34 19.78 0.83 -10.89
N GLY A 35 19.56 -0.43 -10.51
CA GLY A 35 19.12 -0.81 -9.17
C GLY A 35 20.13 -0.44 -8.09
N ARG A 36 21.42 -0.68 -8.35
CA ARG A 36 22.52 -0.33 -7.43
C ARG A 36 22.70 1.17 -7.24
N ALA A 37 22.36 1.99 -8.24
CA ALA A 37 22.45 3.46 -8.16
C ALA A 37 21.32 4.10 -7.33
N ILE A 38 20.24 3.36 -7.08
CA ILE A 38 19.03 3.85 -6.39
C ILE A 38 18.92 3.28 -4.97
N ALA A 39 19.61 2.17 -4.66
CA ALA A 39 19.57 1.54 -3.35
C ALA A 39 20.07 2.51 -2.24
N PRO A 40 19.33 2.65 -1.12
CA PRO A 40 19.78 3.46 0.00
C PRO A 40 21.07 2.85 0.58
N GLY A 41 22.13 3.66 0.66
CA GLY A 41 23.42 3.23 1.16
C GLY A 41 23.37 2.86 2.64
N GLY A 42 23.48 1.58 2.96
CA GLY A 42 23.61 1.07 4.33
C GLY A 42 24.00 -0.42 4.34
N ASP A 43 25.14 -0.73 4.98
CA ASP A 43 25.78 -2.05 4.99
C ASP A 43 25.06 -3.07 5.92
N ASP A 44 24.26 -2.59 6.89
CA ASP A 44 23.61 -3.42 7.92
C ASP A 44 22.35 -4.18 7.42
N GLY A 45 21.84 -3.87 6.22
CA GLY A 45 20.59 -4.44 5.68
C GLY A 45 20.74 -5.69 4.79
N GLN A 46 21.98 -6.10 4.45
CA GLN A 46 22.21 -7.13 3.43
C GLN A 46 21.94 -8.59 3.88
N ALA A 47 22.06 -8.87 5.18
CA ALA A 47 21.86 -10.23 5.71
C ALA A 47 20.36 -10.59 5.80
N THR A 48 19.56 -9.69 6.36
CA THR A 48 18.09 -9.82 6.43
C THR A 48 17.45 -9.79 5.05
N ASP A 49 17.97 -9.00 4.10
CA ASP A 49 17.49 -9.02 2.72
C ASP A 49 17.74 -10.38 2.03
N ARG A 50 18.80 -11.11 2.41
CA ARG A 50 19.14 -12.41 1.81
C ARG A 50 18.25 -13.55 2.30
N GLU A 51 17.91 -13.57 3.59
CA GLU A 51 16.99 -14.58 4.17
C GLU A 51 15.56 -14.38 3.67
N ALA A 52 15.06 -13.15 3.73
CA ALA A 52 13.76 -12.78 3.18
C ALA A 52 13.63 -13.12 1.68
N ARG A 53 14.70 -12.86 0.90
CA ARG A 53 14.76 -13.25 -0.53
C ARG A 53 14.59 -14.75 -0.74
N SER A 54 15.14 -15.58 0.13
CA SER A 54 15.02 -17.05 0.03
C SER A 54 13.56 -17.51 0.17
N ILE A 55 12.85 -16.97 1.16
CA ILE A 55 11.44 -17.27 1.42
C ILE A 55 10.56 -16.80 0.26
N VAL A 56 10.77 -15.58 -0.22
CA VAL A 56 10.01 -15.03 -1.35
C VAL A 56 10.22 -15.87 -2.61
N LEU A 57 11.46 -16.28 -2.91
CA LEU A 57 11.75 -17.18 -4.04
C LEU A 57 11.10 -18.57 -3.89
N GLN A 58 10.91 -19.06 -2.67
CA GLN A 58 10.17 -20.30 -2.43
C GLN A 58 8.67 -20.11 -2.71
N HIS A 59 8.06 -19.02 -2.24
CA HIS A 59 6.65 -18.73 -2.49
C HIS A 59 6.35 -18.46 -3.97
N VAL A 60 7.21 -17.71 -4.65
CA VAL A 60 7.09 -17.45 -6.09
C VAL A 60 7.19 -18.74 -6.90
N ARG A 61 8.11 -19.65 -6.54
CA ARG A 61 8.20 -20.98 -7.18
C ARG A 61 6.95 -21.81 -6.93
N SER A 62 6.48 -21.87 -5.69
CA SER A 62 5.25 -22.59 -5.33
C SER A 62 4.04 -22.07 -6.11
N LEU A 63 3.91 -20.74 -6.23
CA LEU A 63 2.85 -20.08 -6.97
C LEU A 63 2.89 -20.45 -8.46
N GLU A 64 4.09 -20.39 -9.05
CA GLU A 64 4.30 -20.76 -10.46
C GLU A 64 3.95 -22.22 -10.72
N GLU A 65 4.38 -23.14 -9.86
CA GLU A 65 4.09 -24.57 -10.00
C GLU A 65 2.59 -24.86 -9.93
N GLN A 66 1.89 -24.24 -8.98
CA GLN A 66 0.44 -24.37 -8.84
C GLN A 66 -0.30 -23.82 -10.06
N ALA A 67 0.13 -22.66 -10.57
CA ALA A 67 -0.47 -22.04 -11.75
C ALA A 67 -0.20 -22.85 -13.04
N LYS A 68 1.03 -23.33 -13.25
CA LYS A 68 1.38 -24.20 -14.38
C LYS A 68 0.57 -25.48 -14.38
N ARG A 69 0.51 -26.18 -13.24
CA ARG A 69 -0.26 -27.42 -13.11
C ARG A 69 -1.74 -27.20 -13.45
N ALA A 70 -2.34 -26.15 -12.93
CA ALA A 70 -3.75 -25.87 -13.23
C ALA A 70 -4.00 -25.50 -14.69
N SER A 71 -3.04 -24.80 -15.32
CA SER A 71 -3.08 -24.53 -16.76
C SER A 71 -2.98 -25.81 -17.58
N GLU A 72 -2.09 -26.73 -17.21
CA GLU A 72 -1.93 -28.05 -17.85
C GLU A 72 -3.18 -28.94 -17.67
N GLU A 73 -3.83 -28.84 -16.52
CA GLU A 73 -5.09 -29.53 -16.21
C GLU A 73 -6.32 -28.86 -16.87
N GLY A 74 -6.15 -27.74 -17.57
CA GLY A 74 -7.23 -27.03 -18.26
C GLY A 74 -8.20 -26.31 -17.34
N ARG A 75 -7.78 -25.94 -16.12
CA ARG A 75 -8.64 -25.20 -15.18
C ARG A 75 -8.77 -23.74 -15.60
N GLU A 76 -10.01 -23.24 -15.58
CA GLU A 76 -10.28 -21.81 -15.85
C GLU A 76 -9.84 -20.90 -14.70
N THR A 77 -9.84 -21.40 -13.47
CA THR A 77 -9.50 -20.63 -12.26
C THR A 77 -8.73 -21.45 -11.24
N ILE A 78 -7.93 -20.78 -10.43
CA ILE A 78 -7.22 -21.32 -9.26
C ILE A 78 -7.25 -20.38 -8.08
N SER A 79 -7.04 -20.94 -6.90
CA SER A 79 -6.86 -20.23 -5.64
C SER A 79 -5.61 -20.82 -4.98
N PRO A 80 -4.40 -20.35 -5.35
CA PRO A 80 -3.14 -20.93 -4.90
C PRO A 80 -2.98 -20.83 -3.38
N GLU A 81 -2.21 -21.76 -2.81
CA GLU A 81 -1.91 -21.78 -1.38
C GLU A 81 -0.43 -21.53 -1.14
N LEU A 82 -0.12 -20.60 -0.24
CA LEU A 82 1.23 -20.31 0.22
C LEU A 82 1.30 -20.62 1.71
N SER A 83 2.37 -21.31 2.14
CA SER A 83 2.55 -21.68 3.54
C SER A 83 3.93 -21.24 4.03
N ALA A 84 3.98 -20.63 5.20
CA ALA A 84 5.20 -20.26 5.90
C ALA A 84 4.94 -20.17 7.41
N GLU A 85 5.99 -20.10 8.20
CA GLU A 85 5.89 -19.72 9.61
C GLU A 85 5.50 -18.24 9.74
N ARG A 86 4.91 -17.85 10.89
CA ARG A 86 4.43 -16.48 11.09
C ARG A 86 5.55 -15.43 10.94
N ALA A 87 6.74 -15.68 11.47
CA ALA A 87 7.87 -14.76 11.35
C ALA A 87 8.38 -14.62 9.90
N GLU A 88 8.32 -15.70 9.12
CA GLU A 88 8.68 -15.70 7.70
C GLU A 88 7.69 -14.87 6.86
N TRP A 89 6.42 -14.76 7.29
CA TRP A 89 5.45 -13.87 6.67
C TRP A 89 5.79 -12.39 6.88
N ASP A 90 6.27 -12.01 8.07
CA ASP A 90 6.71 -10.64 8.34
C ASP A 90 7.90 -10.26 7.46
N GLU A 91 8.88 -11.15 7.32
CA GLU A 91 10.02 -10.97 6.41
C GLU A 91 9.60 -10.84 4.94
N TRP A 92 8.62 -11.64 4.50
CA TRP A 92 8.06 -11.57 3.15
C TRP A 92 7.39 -10.23 2.88
N LEU A 93 6.65 -9.72 3.86
CA LEU A 93 5.96 -8.43 3.82
C LEU A 93 6.95 -7.26 3.75
N ASP A 94 7.95 -7.23 4.63
CA ASP A 94 9.02 -6.23 4.63
C ASP A 94 9.81 -6.23 3.32
N TYR A 95 10.07 -7.41 2.76
CA TYR A 95 10.75 -7.55 1.48
C TYR A 95 9.99 -6.83 0.36
N TRP A 96 8.67 -7.02 0.32
CA TRP A 96 7.80 -6.38 -0.66
C TRP A 96 7.72 -4.86 -0.49
N ALA A 97 7.62 -4.36 0.74
CA ALA A 97 7.60 -2.92 1.00
C ALA A 97 8.83 -2.20 0.43
N ARG A 98 10.03 -2.75 0.65
CA ARG A 98 11.28 -2.19 0.13
C ARG A 98 11.32 -2.16 -1.39
N ARG A 99 10.77 -3.17 -2.07
CA ARG A 99 10.70 -3.21 -3.54
C ARG A 99 9.69 -2.21 -4.08
N ARG A 100 8.59 -1.97 -3.36
CA ARG A 100 7.62 -0.93 -3.69
C ARG A 100 8.25 0.46 -3.61
N GLU A 101 8.90 0.79 -2.50
CA GLU A 101 9.60 2.08 -2.33
C GLU A 101 10.62 2.32 -3.46
N TRP A 102 11.32 1.27 -3.86
CA TRP A 102 12.27 1.34 -4.96
C TRP A 102 11.60 1.56 -6.34
N LEU A 103 10.48 0.89 -6.62
CA LEU A 103 9.69 1.11 -7.84
C LEU A 103 9.13 2.54 -7.88
N GLU A 104 8.64 3.06 -6.76
CA GLU A 104 8.17 4.45 -6.65
C GLU A 104 9.30 5.45 -6.88
N ALA A 105 10.49 5.17 -6.37
CA ALA A 105 11.68 5.99 -6.62
C ALA A 105 12.10 5.98 -8.09
N LEU A 106 11.89 4.88 -8.82
CA LEU A 106 12.08 4.84 -10.27
C LEU A 106 11.07 5.74 -10.99
N ALA A 107 9.78 5.59 -10.66
CA ALA A 107 8.70 6.36 -11.27
C ALA A 107 8.87 7.88 -11.04
N LEU A 108 9.20 8.29 -9.81
CA LEU A 108 9.44 9.70 -9.47
C LEU A 108 10.61 10.33 -10.26
N ARG A 109 11.59 9.50 -10.64
CA ARG A 109 12.77 9.93 -11.39
C ARG A 109 12.60 9.75 -12.90
N GLU A 110 11.39 9.40 -13.36
CA GLU A 110 11.06 9.10 -14.76
C GLU A 110 12.00 8.04 -15.37
N LEU A 111 12.45 7.09 -14.54
CA LEU A 111 13.33 6.01 -14.94
C LEU A 111 12.52 4.80 -15.42
N PRO A 112 13.09 3.93 -16.28
CA PRO A 112 12.38 2.77 -16.81
C PRO A 112 11.90 1.85 -15.68
N GLU A 113 10.58 1.59 -15.64
CA GLU A 113 9.93 0.65 -14.71
C GLU A 113 9.41 -0.59 -15.44
N PRO A 114 9.28 -1.75 -14.77
CA PRO A 114 8.68 -2.94 -15.36
C PRO A 114 7.19 -2.70 -15.65
N MET A 115 6.76 -3.03 -16.86
CA MET A 115 5.36 -2.89 -17.27
C MET A 115 4.46 -3.81 -16.42
N VAL A 116 3.52 -3.22 -15.69
CA VAL A 116 2.55 -3.96 -14.88
C VAL A 116 1.50 -4.62 -15.79
N PRO A 117 1.35 -5.96 -15.77
CA PRO A 117 0.31 -6.64 -16.54
C PRO A 117 -1.10 -6.16 -16.20
N GLU A 118 -1.96 -6.11 -17.21
CA GLU A 118 -3.37 -5.75 -17.03
C GLU A 118 -4.07 -6.72 -16.06
N GLY A 119 -4.77 -6.18 -15.07
CA GLY A 119 -5.44 -6.97 -14.02
C GLY A 119 -4.52 -7.46 -12.89
N LEU A 120 -3.20 -7.29 -12.98
CA LEU A 120 -2.28 -7.65 -11.88
C LEU A 120 -2.55 -6.80 -10.65
N VAL A 121 -2.80 -5.50 -10.81
CA VAL A 121 -3.12 -4.57 -9.72
C VAL A 121 -4.32 -5.08 -8.90
N THR A 122 -5.40 -5.46 -9.58
CA THR A 122 -6.61 -5.97 -8.90
C THR A 122 -6.37 -7.33 -8.23
N LEU A 123 -5.59 -8.22 -8.85
CA LEU A 123 -5.22 -9.50 -8.24
C LEU A 123 -4.33 -9.31 -7.01
N TRP A 124 -3.41 -8.35 -7.09
CA TRP A 124 -2.51 -7.96 -6.03
C TRP A 124 -3.26 -7.38 -4.82
N GLU A 125 -4.14 -6.40 -5.05
CA GLU A 125 -4.99 -5.79 -4.01
C GLU A 125 -5.81 -6.84 -3.25
N ARG A 126 -6.44 -7.76 -3.98
CA ARG A 126 -7.21 -8.87 -3.38
C ARG A 126 -6.31 -9.83 -2.60
N THR A 127 -5.08 -10.05 -3.07
CA THR A 127 -4.12 -10.94 -2.41
C THR A 127 -3.67 -10.35 -1.07
N LEU A 128 -3.36 -9.05 -1.04
CA LEU A 128 -3.03 -8.33 0.19
C LEU A 128 -4.19 -8.35 1.19
N GLN A 129 -5.43 -8.20 0.73
CA GLN A 129 -6.61 -8.28 1.58
C GLN A 129 -6.75 -9.66 2.24
N VAL A 130 -6.58 -10.73 1.48
CA VAL A 130 -6.64 -12.12 1.98
C VAL A 130 -5.52 -12.40 2.97
N ILE A 131 -4.28 -11.98 2.66
CA ILE A 131 -3.11 -12.14 3.53
C ILE A 131 -3.35 -11.43 4.86
N GLY A 132 -3.86 -10.19 4.83
CA GLY A 132 -4.19 -9.42 6.04
C GLY A 132 -5.28 -10.06 6.91
N VAL A 133 -6.27 -10.73 6.29
CA VAL A 133 -7.34 -11.43 7.02
C VAL A 133 -6.83 -12.74 7.64
N GLU A 134 -6.10 -13.57 6.89
CA GLU A 134 -5.67 -14.91 7.34
C GLU A 134 -4.56 -14.90 8.38
N LEU A 135 -3.66 -13.92 8.31
CA LEU A 135 -2.59 -13.81 9.28
C LEU A 135 -3.09 -13.44 10.68
N ALA A 136 -4.32 -12.93 10.83
CA ALA A 136 -4.76 -12.21 12.03
C ALA A 136 -3.67 -11.23 12.54
N ILE A 137 -2.82 -10.80 11.61
CA ILE A 137 -1.76 -9.85 11.82
C ILE A 137 -2.49 -8.53 11.76
N ASP A 138 -2.32 -7.77 12.83
CA ASP A 138 -2.41 -6.33 12.74
C ASP A 138 -1.40 -5.92 11.65
N MET A 139 -1.89 -5.80 10.42
CA MET A 139 -1.18 -5.33 9.22
C MET A 139 -0.58 -3.92 9.42
N ALA A 140 -0.72 -3.35 10.63
CA ALA A 140 0.00 -2.22 11.20
C ALA A 140 1.50 -2.19 10.90
N HIS A 141 2.17 -3.32 10.63
CA HIS A 141 3.61 -3.28 10.32
C HIS A 141 3.93 -2.88 8.87
N LEU A 142 2.96 -2.97 7.95
CA LEU A 142 3.08 -2.47 6.56
C LEU A 142 2.21 -1.26 6.25
N HIS A 143 1.20 -1.01 7.08
CA HIS A 143 0.09 -0.10 6.83
C HIS A 143 -0.24 0.70 8.09
N ASN A 144 0.72 1.48 8.58
CA ASN A 144 0.66 2.09 9.91
C ASN A 144 -0.46 3.13 10.11
N LEU A 145 -1.42 3.29 9.19
CA LEU A 145 -2.50 4.27 9.33
C LEU A 145 -3.62 3.80 10.27
N LYS A 146 -3.73 4.43 11.44
CA LYS A 146 -4.89 4.31 12.34
C LYS A 146 -5.76 5.55 12.23
N VAL A 147 -7.06 5.34 12.00
CA VAL A 147 -8.09 6.38 12.08
C VAL A 147 -8.76 6.26 13.45
N VAL A 148 -8.54 7.25 14.31
CA VAL A 148 -9.04 7.25 15.69
C VAL A 148 -10.10 8.32 15.86
N GLU A 149 -11.32 7.93 16.25
CA GLU A 149 -12.35 8.87 16.64
C GLU A 149 -11.93 9.65 17.90
N THR A 150 -12.10 10.97 17.85
CA THR A 150 -11.69 11.86 18.97
C THR A 150 -12.80 12.12 19.98
N GLY A 151 -13.92 11.38 19.88
CA GLY A 151 -15.09 11.52 20.75
C GLY A 151 -16.07 12.63 20.34
N LYS A 152 -15.80 13.35 19.25
CA LYS A 152 -16.72 14.31 18.62
C LYS A 152 -17.08 13.83 17.21
N PRO A 153 -18.37 13.81 16.81
CA PRO A 153 -18.76 13.45 15.44
C PRO A 153 -18.07 14.33 14.41
N GLY A 154 -17.64 13.73 13.30
CA GLY A 154 -16.85 14.40 12.26
C GLY A 154 -15.38 14.66 12.62
N CYS A 155 -14.88 14.24 13.80
CA CYS A 155 -13.51 14.55 14.24
C CYS A 155 -12.67 13.29 14.41
N PHE A 156 -11.65 13.14 13.55
CA PHE A 156 -10.75 11.98 13.54
C PHE A 156 -9.30 12.40 13.72
N ARG A 157 -8.49 11.51 14.28
CA ARG A 157 -7.04 11.59 14.31
C ARG A 157 -6.45 10.51 13.42
N LEU A 158 -5.56 10.91 12.51
CA LEU A 158 -4.81 10.03 11.64
C LEU A 158 -3.41 9.82 12.23
N LEU A 159 -3.05 8.56 12.49
CA LEU A 159 -1.76 8.16 13.05
C LEU A 159 -1.05 7.27 12.04
N GLY A 160 0.21 7.54 11.67
CA GLY A 160 1.00 6.73 10.72
C GLY A 160 1.05 7.29 9.31
N GLU A 161 0.82 6.47 8.28
CA GLU A 161 1.15 6.85 6.89
C GLU A 161 -0.06 6.80 5.98
N LEU A 162 -0.42 7.92 5.35
CA LEU A 162 -1.53 7.98 4.39
C LEU A 162 -1.01 7.74 2.96
N GLU A 163 -1.23 6.55 2.44
CA GLU A 163 -0.61 6.06 1.20
C GLU A 163 -1.61 5.33 0.28
N VAL A 164 -1.19 5.07 -0.95
CA VAL A 164 -1.93 4.36 -1.99
C VAL A 164 -2.67 3.09 -1.53
N MET A 165 -2.16 2.37 -0.53
CA MET A 165 -2.77 1.12 -0.04
C MET A 165 -3.94 1.33 0.93
N ASN A 166 -4.00 2.47 1.61
CA ASN A 166 -5.03 2.75 2.62
C ASN A 166 -5.93 3.93 2.29
N VAL A 167 -5.52 4.77 1.32
CA VAL A 167 -6.21 6.00 0.93
C VAL A 167 -7.67 5.78 0.52
N ASP A 168 -7.97 4.75 -0.27
CA ASP A 168 -9.35 4.50 -0.73
C ASP A 168 -10.27 4.04 0.41
N ALA A 169 -9.74 3.25 1.34
CA ALA A 169 -10.51 2.77 2.48
C ALA A 169 -10.78 3.91 3.47
N VAL A 170 -9.77 4.73 3.77
CA VAL A 170 -9.90 5.91 4.64
C VAL A 170 -10.78 6.98 4.00
N GLY A 171 -10.60 7.25 2.71
CA GLY A 171 -11.42 8.19 1.95
C GLY A 171 -12.90 7.83 2.03
N ARG A 172 -13.27 6.58 1.71
CA ARG A 172 -14.67 6.11 1.83
C ARG A 172 -15.23 6.27 3.24
N HIS A 173 -14.45 5.98 4.27
CA HIS A 173 -14.89 6.14 5.65
C HIS A 173 -15.20 7.60 5.99
N LEU A 174 -14.31 8.53 5.61
CA LEU A 174 -14.48 9.97 5.85
C LEU A 174 -15.61 10.57 5.00
N GLU A 175 -15.77 10.13 3.75
CA GLU A 175 -16.91 10.51 2.91
C GLU A 175 -18.26 10.09 3.51
N MET A 176 -18.34 8.89 4.08
CA MET A 176 -19.57 8.44 4.74
C MET A 176 -19.90 9.36 5.91
N GLU A 177 -18.91 9.78 6.70
CA GLU A 177 -19.13 10.74 7.79
C GLU A 177 -19.63 12.09 7.28
N LEU A 178 -19.04 12.65 6.21
CA LEU A 178 -19.56 13.88 5.57
C LEU A 178 -21.02 13.74 5.17
N ARG A 179 -21.39 12.61 4.56
CA ARG A 179 -22.77 12.33 4.13
C ARG A 179 -23.76 12.20 5.30
N THR A 180 -23.30 12.06 6.55
CA THR A 180 -24.14 12.16 7.75
C THR A 180 -24.47 13.61 8.16
N GLY A 181 -23.99 14.61 7.41
CA GLY A 181 -24.20 16.03 7.68
C GLY A 181 -23.22 16.59 8.71
N LYS A 182 -22.08 15.92 8.94
CA LYS A 182 -21.04 16.38 9.87
C LYS A 182 -19.89 17.00 9.09
N ARG A 183 -19.47 18.18 9.52
CA ARG A 183 -18.21 18.78 9.05
C ARG A 183 -17.03 17.93 9.51
N LEU A 184 -16.07 17.70 8.62
CA LEU A 184 -14.86 16.96 8.94
C LEU A 184 -13.77 17.83 9.57
N THR A 185 -13.13 17.27 10.60
CA THR A 185 -11.90 17.76 11.21
C THR A 185 -10.92 16.60 11.33
N LEU A 186 -9.76 16.73 10.71
CA LEU A 186 -8.71 15.71 10.69
C LEU A 186 -7.50 16.22 11.47
N ASP A 187 -7.18 15.56 12.58
CA ASP A 187 -5.93 15.75 13.30
C ASP A 187 -4.82 14.92 12.64
N LEU A 188 -3.90 15.62 12.00
CA LEU A 188 -2.79 15.05 11.22
C LEU A 188 -1.47 15.01 12.02
N SER A 189 -1.50 15.33 13.32
CA SER A 189 -0.28 15.39 14.15
C SER A 189 0.41 14.04 14.33
N GLY A 190 -0.33 12.95 14.18
CA GLY A 190 0.22 11.60 14.20
C GLY A 190 0.63 11.06 12.84
N LEU A 191 0.41 11.80 11.74
CA LEU A 191 0.85 11.35 10.42
C LEU A 191 2.36 11.53 10.27
N THR A 192 3.06 10.46 9.94
CA THR A 192 4.49 10.43 9.66
C THR A 192 4.79 10.57 8.17
N PHE A 193 3.85 10.24 7.30
CA PHE A 193 3.98 10.33 5.84
C PHE A 193 2.64 10.51 5.12
N ILE A 194 2.67 11.14 3.94
CA ILE A 194 1.55 11.25 3.00
C ILE A 194 2.07 11.28 1.55
N ASP A 195 1.49 10.47 0.67
CA ASP A 195 1.83 10.46 -0.76
C ASP A 195 0.91 11.36 -1.61
N SER A 196 1.11 11.37 -2.93
CA SER A 196 0.30 12.16 -3.86
C SER A 196 -1.17 11.73 -3.90
N ARG A 197 -1.48 10.46 -3.64
CA ARG A 197 -2.86 9.97 -3.57
C ARG A 197 -3.53 10.39 -2.26
N GLY A 198 -2.81 10.36 -1.15
CA GLY A 198 -3.26 10.89 0.13
C GLY A 198 -3.62 12.38 0.04
N LEU A 199 -2.78 13.18 -0.63
CA LEU A 199 -3.08 14.59 -0.91
C LEU A 199 -4.32 14.76 -1.80
N ALA A 200 -4.44 13.97 -2.87
CA ALA A 200 -5.59 14.02 -3.77
C ALA A 200 -6.90 13.67 -3.04
N MET A 201 -6.88 12.68 -2.14
CA MET A 201 -8.02 12.33 -1.30
C MET A 201 -8.46 13.50 -0.41
N LEU A 202 -7.53 14.25 0.19
CA LEU A 202 -7.88 15.44 0.99
C LEU A 202 -8.59 16.51 0.15
N LEU A 203 -8.17 16.71 -1.11
CA LEU A 203 -8.83 17.64 -2.04
C LEU A 203 -10.23 17.16 -2.42
N GLN A 204 -10.37 15.86 -2.72
CA GLN A 204 -11.67 15.25 -3.04
C GLN A 204 -12.66 15.37 -1.87
N LEU A 205 -12.20 15.16 -0.64
CA LEU A 205 -13.02 15.37 0.56
C LEU A 205 -13.43 16.83 0.74
N SER A 206 -12.57 17.78 0.39
CA SER A 206 -12.90 19.21 0.43
C SER A 206 -13.95 19.60 -0.62
N GLU A 207 -13.82 19.08 -1.84
CA GLU A 207 -14.80 19.28 -2.91
C GLU A 207 -16.16 18.70 -2.50
N LEU A 208 -16.20 17.47 -2.01
CA LEU A 208 -17.43 16.85 -1.51
C LEU A 208 -18.03 17.65 -0.33
N ALA A 209 -17.21 18.12 0.60
CA ALA A 209 -17.68 18.97 1.69
C ALA A 209 -18.30 20.28 1.17
N SER A 210 -17.78 20.83 0.06
CA SER A 210 -18.35 22.02 -0.58
C SER A 210 -19.68 21.73 -1.25
N GLU A 211 -19.81 20.60 -1.94
CA GLU A 211 -21.08 20.16 -2.54
C GLU A 211 -22.18 19.96 -1.49
N LEU A 212 -21.80 19.52 -0.29
CA LEU A 212 -22.71 19.25 0.83
C LEU A 212 -22.96 20.46 1.75
N ASP A 213 -22.40 21.64 1.46
CA ASP A 213 -22.45 22.84 2.33
C ASP A 213 -21.90 22.58 3.75
N LEU A 214 -20.85 21.76 3.83
CA LEU A 214 -20.17 21.35 5.07
C LEU A 214 -18.75 21.91 5.20
N THR A 215 -18.29 22.75 4.26
CA THR A 215 -16.97 23.40 4.33
C THR A 215 -16.81 24.29 5.57
N PRO A 216 -15.57 24.51 6.05
CA PRO A 216 -14.32 23.95 5.54
C PRO A 216 -14.02 22.53 6.05
N LEU A 217 -13.22 21.78 5.30
CA LEU A 217 -12.47 20.65 5.84
C LEU A 217 -11.34 21.21 6.71
N VAL A 218 -11.35 20.90 8.01
CA VAL A 218 -10.34 21.41 8.95
C VAL A 218 -9.21 20.40 9.11
N LEU A 219 -7.97 20.80 8.83
CA LEU A 219 -6.76 20.00 9.03
C LEU A 219 -5.99 20.56 10.24
N LYS A 220 -5.91 19.79 11.32
CA LYS A 220 -5.23 20.18 12.56
C LYS A 220 -3.80 19.65 12.61
N LEU A 221 -2.87 20.53 12.99
CA LEU A 221 -1.51 20.19 13.43
C LEU A 221 -0.77 19.22 12.50
N PRO A 222 -0.63 19.47 11.19
CA PRO A 222 0.17 18.58 10.34
C PRO A 222 1.61 18.51 10.85
N SER A 223 2.15 17.29 10.92
CA SER A 223 3.58 17.08 11.21
C SER A 223 4.45 17.86 10.22
N GLU A 224 5.69 18.18 10.60
CA GLU A 224 6.55 19.01 9.74
C GLU A 224 6.81 18.38 8.35
N VAL A 225 6.88 17.05 8.30
CA VAL A 225 6.97 16.28 7.05
C VAL A 225 5.72 16.46 6.19
N VAL A 226 4.54 16.24 6.76
CA VAL A 226 3.25 16.38 6.06
C VAL A 226 3.04 17.82 5.59
N ARG A 227 3.36 18.80 6.43
CA ARG A 227 3.31 20.23 6.08
C ARG A 227 4.18 20.52 4.86
N ARG A 228 5.42 20.02 4.84
CA ARG A 228 6.35 20.24 3.73
C ARG A 228 5.82 19.64 2.43
N VAL A 229 5.25 18.44 2.51
CA VAL A 229 4.64 17.77 1.35
C VAL A 229 3.42 18.55 0.85
N MET A 230 2.56 19.06 1.73
CA MET A 230 1.43 19.91 1.36
C MET A 230 1.87 21.23 0.72
N GLU A 231 2.89 21.91 1.26
CA GLU A 231 3.45 23.15 0.70
C GLU A 231 3.97 22.98 -0.74
N VAL A 232 4.54 21.80 -1.03
CA VAL A 232 5.09 21.49 -2.36
C VAL A 232 4.01 20.99 -3.31
N GLY A 233 3.09 20.17 -2.82
CA GLY A 233 2.14 19.43 -3.64
C GLY A 233 0.77 20.10 -3.83
N LEU A 234 0.42 21.11 -3.03
CA LEU A 234 -0.90 21.74 -3.04
C LEU A 234 -0.84 23.25 -3.29
N PRO A 235 -1.85 23.84 -3.98
CA PRO A 235 -1.94 25.28 -4.15
C PRO A 235 -2.24 25.98 -2.82
N ALA A 236 -1.68 27.17 -2.61
CA ALA A 236 -1.95 28.01 -1.43
C ALA A 236 -2.70 29.30 -1.83
N PRO A 237 -3.90 29.58 -1.28
CA PRO A 237 -4.66 28.76 -0.34
C PRO A 237 -5.34 27.55 -1.03
N ILE A 238 -5.60 26.50 -0.26
CA ILE A 238 -6.35 25.32 -0.72
C ILE A 238 -7.86 25.65 -0.61
N PRO A 239 -8.64 25.66 -1.70
CA PRO A 239 -10.07 25.94 -1.65
C PRO A 239 -10.81 24.96 -0.72
N GLY A 240 -11.70 25.48 0.13
CA GLY A 240 -12.54 24.66 1.01
C GLY A 240 -11.80 23.96 2.17
N VAL A 241 -10.52 24.26 2.38
CA VAL A 241 -9.69 23.69 3.44
C VAL A 241 -9.19 24.79 4.38
N GLU A 242 -9.28 24.54 5.69
CA GLU A 242 -8.71 25.36 6.74
C GLU A 242 -7.62 24.58 7.47
N ILE A 243 -6.43 25.18 7.62
CA ILE A 243 -5.31 24.57 8.35
C ILE A 243 -5.21 25.26 9.71
N GLU A 244 -5.45 24.51 10.78
CA GLU A 244 -5.28 24.95 12.16
C GLU A 244 -3.93 24.45 12.69
N MET A 245 -3.08 25.39 13.12
CA MET A 245 -1.75 25.13 13.68
C MET A 245 -1.73 25.10 15.20
#